data_AF-A0A4R0QWM5-F1
#
_entry.id   AF-A0A4R0QWM5-F1
#
_cell.length_a   1.000
_cell.length_b   1.000
_cell.length_c   1.000
_cell.angle_alpha   90.00
_cell.angle_beta   90.00
_cell.angle_gamma   90.00
#
_symmetry.space_group_name_H-M   'P 1'
#
loop_
_entity.id
_entity.type
_entity.pdbx_description
1 polymer ?
#
loop_
_entity_poly.entity_id
_entity_poly.type
_entity_poly.pdbx_seq_one_letter_code
_entity_poly.pdbx_strand_id
1 'polypeptide(L)'
;MFWGYVRTNPKKFFFAVVAVVFLTWLLFDDYGLVTRISMEAEHRRLLHEQEAGQRRIQLNEERIRHAADPDSIEKAARERYNFRREGERLYIIRNE
;
A
#
# COMPACT_ATOMS: atom_id res chain seq x y z
N MET A 1 23.29 46.11 14.66
CA MET A 1 22.37 46.78 13.71
C MET A 1 20.89 46.41 13.93
N PHE A 2 20.54 45.16 14.25
CA PHE A 2 19.14 44.73 14.48
C PHE A 2 18.40 45.44 15.62
N TRP A 3 19.09 45.82 16.70
CA TRP A 3 18.48 46.44 17.89
C TRP A 3 17.89 47.84 17.63
N GLY A 4 18.40 48.58 16.64
CA GLY A 4 17.92 49.93 16.29
C GLY A 4 16.58 49.93 15.54
N TYR A 5 16.30 48.87 14.77
CA TYR A 5 15.08 48.74 13.98
C TYR A 5 13.86 48.36 14.84
N VAL A 6 14.07 47.49 15.83
CA VAL A 6 13.04 47.09 16.80
C VAL A 6 12.57 48.28 17.63
N ARG A 7 13.48 49.20 17.97
CA ARG A 7 13.18 50.38 18.81
C ARG A 7 12.48 51.52 18.05
N THR A 8 12.64 51.62 16.73
CA THR A 8 12.05 52.71 15.91
C THR A 8 10.58 52.47 15.58
N ASN A 9 10.14 51.22 15.38
CA ASN A 9 8.74 50.90 15.05
C ASN A 9 8.25 49.58 15.70
N PRO A 10 8.07 49.55 17.02
CA PRO A 10 7.75 48.32 17.76
C PRO A 10 6.42 47.67 17.34
N LYS A 11 5.42 48.47 16.95
CA LYS A 11 4.11 47.96 16.49
C LYS A 11 4.23 47.18 15.18
N LYS A 12 5.02 47.68 14.22
CA LYS A 12 5.22 47.01 12.92
C LYS A 12 5.96 45.69 13.09
N PHE A 13 6.97 45.67 13.96
CA PHE A 13 7.68 44.44 14.31
C PHE A 13 6.76 43.42 14.97
N PHE A 14 5.93 43.85 15.93
CA PHE A 14 4.94 42.98 16.57
C PHE A 14 3.97 42.36 15.56
N PHE A 15 3.36 43.16 14.67
CA PHE A 15 2.48 42.63 13.62
C PHE A 15 3.20 41.70 12.64
N ALA A 16 4.45 41.98 12.30
CA ALA A 16 5.25 41.11 11.44
C ALA A 16 5.52 39.75 12.11
N VAL A 17 5.87 39.74 13.40
CA VAL A 17 6.06 38.49 14.17
C VAL A 17 4.75 37.71 14.26
N VAL A 18 3.63 38.37 14.58
CA VAL A 18 2.30 37.74 14.63
C VAL A 18 1.92 37.15 13.27
N ALA A 19 2.17 37.87 12.18
CA ALA A 19 1.91 37.38 10.83
C ALA A 19 2.76 36.15 10.48
N VAL A 20 4.05 36.15 10.85
CA VAL A 20 4.93 34.98 10.63
C VAL A 20 4.46 33.77 11.43
N VAL A 21 4.10 33.95 12.70
CA VAL A 21 3.55 32.86 13.53
C VAL A 21 2.25 32.33 12.94
N PHE A 22 1.35 33.22 12.50
CA PHE A 22 0.09 32.85 11.87
C PHE A 22 0.29 32.07 10.56
N LEU A 23 1.23 32.51 9.70
CA LEU A 23 1.57 31.80 8.47
C LEU A 23 2.21 30.44 8.74
N THR A 24 3.08 30.36 9.75
CA THR A 24 3.69 29.10 10.17
C THR A 24 2.62 28.14 10.69
N TRP A 25 1.68 28.63 11.48
CA TRP A 25 0.55 27.82 11.93
C TRP A 25 -0.27 27.31 10.73
N LEU A 26 -0.70 28.17 9.81
CA LEU A 26 -1.49 27.75 8.63
C LEU A 26 -0.77 26.68 7.78
N LEU A 27 0.55 26.76 7.66
CA LEU A 27 1.33 25.79 6.88
C LEU A 27 1.46 24.42 7.57
N PHE A 28 1.66 24.41 8.89
CA PHE A 28 2.05 23.23 9.66
C PHE A 28 0.97 22.68 10.61
N ASP A 29 -0.19 23.32 10.69
CA ASP A 29 -1.32 22.82 11.49
C ASP A 29 -1.85 21.48 10.95
N ASP A 30 -2.65 20.78 11.74
CA ASP A 30 -3.19 19.46 11.38
C ASP A 30 -4.05 19.48 10.10
N TYR A 31 -4.63 20.63 9.77
CA TYR A 31 -5.35 20.88 8.50
C TYR A 31 -4.55 21.76 7.53
N GLY A 32 -3.26 21.94 7.80
CA GLY A 32 -2.35 22.74 7.00
C GLY A 32 -2.10 22.16 5.61
N LEU A 33 -1.47 22.98 4.77
CA LEU A 33 -1.17 22.63 3.38
C LEU A 33 -0.29 21.38 3.25
N VAL A 34 0.68 21.20 4.16
CA VAL A 34 1.58 20.04 4.15
C VAL A 34 0.80 18.76 4.40
N THR A 35 -0.04 18.75 5.44
CA THR A 35 -0.85 17.58 5.82
C THR A 35 -1.83 17.19 4.72
N ARG A 36 -2.42 18.17 4.04
CA ARG A 36 -3.33 17.88 2.92
C ARG A 36 -2.64 17.21 1.74
N ILE A 37 -1.41 17.62 1.42
CA ILE A 37 -0.62 17.01 0.34
C ILE A 37 -0.23 15.58 0.71
N SER A 38 0.21 15.34 1.95
CA SER A 38 0.56 13.98 2.39
C SER A 38 -0.65 13.04 2.41
N MET A 39 -1.81 13.53 2.89
CA MET A 39 -3.06 12.75 2.88
C MET A 39 -3.50 12.38 1.46
N GLU A 40 -3.42 13.30 0.50
CA GLU A 40 -3.77 13.02 -0.90
C GLU A 40 -2.82 11.98 -1.53
N ALA A 41 -1.52 12.06 -1.22
CA ALA A 41 -0.54 11.08 -1.67
C ALA A 41 -0.79 9.68 -1.06
N GLU A 42 -1.10 9.63 0.23
CA GLU A 42 -1.46 8.39 0.94
C GLU A 42 -2.76 7.79 0.39
N HIS A 43 -3.77 8.62 0.15
CA HIS A 43 -5.03 8.20 -0.44
C HIS A 43 -4.84 7.56 -1.81
N ARG A 44 -4.02 8.17 -2.69
CA ARG A 44 -3.68 7.59 -4.01
C ARG A 44 -2.93 6.27 -3.88
N ARG A 45 -2.01 6.18 -2.93
CA ARG A 45 -1.28 4.93 -2.66
C ARG A 45 -2.23 3.82 -2.22
N LEU A 46 -3.12 4.10 -1.28
CA LEU A 46 -4.11 3.15 -0.79
C LEU A 46 -5.06 2.69 -1.91
N LEU A 47 -5.50 3.60 -2.78
CA LEU A 47 -6.30 3.25 -3.96
C LEU A 47 -5.56 2.30 -4.90
N HIS A 48 -4.29 2.57 -5.19
CA HIS A 48 -3.49 1.67 -6.04
C HIS A 48 -3.27 0.30 -5.39
N GLU A 49 -3.01 0.24 -4.08
CA GLU A 49 -2.89 -1.03 -3.35
C GLU A 49 -4.21 -1.81 -3.38
N GLN A 50 -5.35 -1.12 -3.22
CA GLN A 50 -6.68 -1.72 -3.34
C GLN A 50 -6.93 -2.30 -4.74
N GLU A 51 -6.70 -1.52 -5.80
CA GLU A 51 -6.87 -1.97 -7.19
C GLU A 51 -5.97 -3.17 -7.54
N ALA A 52 -4.72 -3.15 -7.07
CA ALA A 52 -3.80 -4.26 -7.25
C ALA A 52 -4.30 -5.52 -6.51
N GLY A 53 -4.80 -5.36 -5.28
CA GLY A 53 -5.41 -6.45 -4.50
C GLY A 53 -6.62 -7.06 -5.20
N GLN A 54 -7.53 -6.24 -5.71
CA GLN A 54 -8.71 -6.69 -6.45
C GLN A 54 -8.34 -7.45 -7.73
N ARG A 55 -7.36 -6.96 -8.49
CA ARG A 55 -6.84 -7.68 -9.67
C ARG A 55 -6.27 -9.06 -9.31
N ARG A 56 -5.54 -9.16 -8.19
CA ARG A 56 -5.00 -10.44 -7.71
C ARG A 56 -6.09 -11.41 -7.30
N ILE A 57 -7.18 -10.93 -6.68
CA ILE A 57 -8.34 -11.75 -6.35
C ILE A 57 -8.95 -12.34 -7.62
N GLN A 58 -9.23 -11.50 -8.63
CA GLN A 58 -9.80 -11.96 -9.91
C GLN A 58 -8.92 -13.02 -10.59
N LEU A 59 -7.61 -12.76 -10.70
CA LEU A 59 -6.66 -13.72 -11.27
C LEU A 59 -6.59 -15.03 -10.49
N ASN A 60 -6.67 -14.97 -9.16
CA ASN A 60 -6.67 -16.17 -8.33
C ASN A 60 -7.98 -16.96 -8.47
N GLU A 61 -9.13 -16.28 -8.56
CA GLU A 61 -10.41 -16.92 -8.82
C GLU A 61 -10.41 -17.66 -10.17
N GLU A 62 -9.89 -17.04 -11.22
CA GLU A 62 -9.72 -17.69 -12.53
C GLU A 62 -8.81 -18.92 -12.43
N ARG A 63 -7.67 -18.80 -11.74
CA ARG A 63 -6.76 -19.93 -11.51
C ARG A 63 -7.43 -21.06 -10.75
N ILE A 64 -8.22 -20.76 -9.71
CA ILE A 64 -8.96 -21.76 -8.96
C ILE A 64 -10.00 -22.42 -9.85
N ARG A 65 -10.76 -21.67 -10.66
CA ARG A 65 -11.74 -22.24 -11.60
C ARG A 65 -11.09 -23.17 -12.61
N HIS A 66 -9.94 -22.80 -13.16
CA HIS A 66 -9.19 -23.65 -14.09
C HIS A 66 -8.57 -24.87 -13.39
N ALA A 67 -8.12 -24.71 -12.14
CA ALA A 67 -7.61 -25.81 -11.34
C ALA A 67 -8.71 -26.72 -10.81
N ALA A 68 -9.97 -26.28 -10.72
CA ALA A 68 -11.10 -27.05 -10.21
C ALA A 68 -11.59 -28.16 -11.16
N ASP A 69 -11.02 -28.26 -12.36
CA ASP A 69 -11.21 -29.43 -13.22
C ASP A 69 -10.70 -30.69 -12.48
N PRO A 70 -11.59 -31.62 -12.09
CA PRO A 70 -11.23 -32.77 -11.28
C PRO A 70 -10.12 -33.62 -11.89
N ASP A 71 -10.08 -33.71 -13.22
CA ASP A 71 -9.05 -34.45 -13.96
C ASP A 71 -7.68 -33.77 -13.82
N SER A 72 -7.66 -32.44 -13.83
CA SER A 72 -6.46 -31.63 -13.63
C SER A 72 -5.93 -31.74 -12.18
N ILE A 73 -6.81 -31.78 -11.18
CA ILE A 73 -6.43 -31.99 -9.78
C ILE A 73 -5.91 -33.41 -9.55
N GLU A 74 -6.64 -34.44 -10.01
CA GLU A 74 -6.23 -35.83 -9.82
C GLU A 74 -4.89 -36.11 -10.52
N LYS A 75 -4.69 -35.57 -11.73
CA LYS A 75 -3.42 -35.68 -12.45
C LYS A 75 -2.28 -35.00 -11.69
N ALA A 76 -2.46 -33.76 -11.22
CA ALA A 76 -1.43 -33.06 -10.45
C ALA A 76 -1.13 -33.75 -9.11
N ALA A 77 -2.14 -34.29 -8.44
CA ALA A 77 -2.02 -35.05 -7.21
C ALA A 77 -1.20 -36.35 -7.41
N ARG A 78 -1.47 -37.07 -8.50
CA ARG A 78 -0.74 -38.29 -8.88
C ARG A 78 0.70 -37.98 -9.28
N GLU A 79 0.93 -36.98 -10.13
CA GLU A 79 2.27 -36.68 -10.68
C GLU A 79 3.21 -36.02 -9.67
N ARG A 80 2.73 -35.05 -8.86
CA ARG A 80 3.59 -34.33 -7.92
C ARG A 80 3.72 -35.00 -6.56
N TYR A 81 2.64 -35.64 -6.11
CA TYR A 81 2.53 -36.11 -4.73
C TYR A 81 2.35 -37.62 -4.62
N ASN A 82 2.34 -38.35 -5.74
CA ASN A 82 2.17 -39.81 -5.77
C ASN A 82 0.88 -40.28 -5.05
N PHE A 83 -0.16 -39.44 -5.03
CA PHE A 83 -1.45 -39.82 -4.47
C PHE A 83 -2.04 -41.00 -5.25
N ARG A 84 -2.67 -41.93 -4.53
CA ARG A 84 -3.27 -43.15 -5.07
C ARG A 84 -4.56 -43.46 -4.33
N ARG A 85 -5.48 -44.18 -4.98
CA ARG A 85 -6.72 -44.62 -4.32
C ARG A 85 -6.45 -45.80 -3.39
N GLU A 86 -7.36 -46.01 -2.44
CA GLU A 86 -7.27 -47.14 -1.52
C GLU A 86 -7.37 -48.46 -2.30
N GLY A 87 -6.42 -49.38 -2.06
CA GLY A 87 -6.29 -50.64 -2.83
C GLY A 87 -5.46 -50.55 -4.13
N GLU A 88 -5.04 -49.35 -4.55
CA GLU A 88 -4.21 -49.17 -5.75
C GLU A 88 -2.71 -49.40 -5.45
N ARG A 89 -2.02 -50.19 -6.27
CA ARG A 89 -0.56 -50.40 -6.16
C ARG A 89 0.18 -49.44 -7.09
N LEU A 90 0.97 -48.53 -6.49
CA LEU A 90 1.77 -47.54 -7.20
C LEU A 90 3.21 -48.03 -7.35
N TYR A 91 3.77 -47.93 -8.56
CA TYR A 91 5.17 -48.25 -8.85
C TYR A 91 5.93 -46.97 -9.20
N ILE A 92 6.99 -46.66 -8.47
CA ILE A 92 7.88 -45.52 -8.75
C ILE A 92 9.15 -46.08 -9.38
N ILE A 93 9.32 -45.83 -10.68
CA ILE A 93 10.50 -46.28 -11.43
C ILE A 93 11.49 -45.13 -11.46
N ARG A 94 12.73 -45.38 -11.06
CA ARG A 94 13.83 -44.43 -11.12
C ARG A 94 14.87 -45.01 -12.08
N ASN A 95 15.25 -44.24 -13.09
CA ASN A 95 16.36 -44.64 -13.95
C ASN A 95 17.66 -44.41 -13.16
N GLU A 96 18.53 -45.42 -13.17
CA GLU A 96 19.87 -45.38 -12.59
C GLU A 96 20.83 -44.52 -13.42
#